data_AF-A0A960W1A7-F1
#
_entry.id   AF-A0A960W1A7-F1
#
_cell.length_a   1.000
_cell.length_b   1.000
_cell.length_c   1.000
_cell.angle_alpha   90.00
_cell.angle_beta   90.00
_cell.angle_gamma   90.00
#
_symmetry.space_group_name_H-M   'P 1'
#
loop_
_entity.id
_entity.type
_entity.pdbx_description
1 polymer ?
#
loop_
_entity_poly.entity_id
_entity_poly.type
_entity_poly.pdbx_seq_one_letter_code
_entity_poly.pdbx_strand_id
1 'polypeptide(L)'
;MYTLPTVHFSENKEDLIQQVRDVHNAIVEFYRSTPDEFFTTDPIPEGWSIKRNMKHVASSNKIFSVWIGAPRFFLKLFGKPKKNPPPPVEKIIPTNRLNITDYGKYSRKRHNTPEDREKLVREILASAEKVCQAIEKRTEEELDSFRSPFGGFSLRTFCHFLIKHNLHHTGVVRTRLTS
;
A
#
# COMPACT_ATOMS: atom_id res chain seq x y z
N MET A 1 -16.81 10.18 8.93
CA MET A 1 -15.39 10.22 8.48
C MET A 1 -14.99 8.78 8.17
N TYR A 2 -14.47 8.47 6.98
CA TYR A 2 -14.20 7.08 6.58
C TYR A 2 -13.03 6.50 7.39
N THR A 3 -13.27 5.43 8.12
CA THR A 3 -12.25 4.75 8.93
C THR A 3 -11.47 3.80 8.05
N LEU A 4 -10.16 4.05 7.89
CA LEU A 4 -9.26 3.13 7.22
C LEU A 4 -9.00 1.91 8.11
N PRO A 5 -8.88 0.70 7.52
CA PRO A 5 -8.70 -0.53 8.28
C PRO A 5 -7.34 -0.57 8.98
N THR A 6 -7.26 -1.39 10.02
CA THR A 6 -6.01 -1.74 10.70
C THR A 6 -5.35 -2.94 10.03
N VAL A 7 -4.02 -2.95 10.00
CA VAL A 7 -3.22 -4.08 9.52
C VAL A 7 -2.87 -4.94 10.72
N HIS A 8 -3.12 -6.25 10.61
CA HIS A 8 -2.74 -7.24 11.61
C HIS A 8 -1.72 -8.22 11.03
N PHE A 9 -1.06 -8.97 11.89
CA PHE A 9 -0.17 -10.03 11.44
C PHE A 9 -1.00 -11.19 10.89
N SER A 10 -0.77 -11.53 9.62
CA SER A 10 -1.39 -12.70 9.00
C SER A 10 -0.57 -13.97 9.22
N GLU A 11 -1.14 -14.90 9.96
CA GLU A 11 -0.49 -16.16 10.36
C GLU A 11 -0.25 -17.11 9.18
N ASN A 12 -1.13 -17.06 8.17
CA ASN A 12 -1.05 -17.89 6.98
C ASN A 12 -1.26 -17.06 5.70
N LYS A 13 -1.02 -17.68 4.56
CA LYS A 13 -1.08 -17.09 3.23
C LYS A 13 -2.51 -16.69 2.87
N GLU A 14 -3.50 -17.51 3.21
CA GLU A 14 -4.91 -17.26 2.92
C GLU A 14 -5.37 -15.97 3.62
N ASP A 15 -5.04 -15.82 4.90
CA ASP A 15 -5.33 -14.61 5.66
C ASP A 15 -4.59 -13.39 5.12
N LEU A 16 -3.32 -13.54 4.73
CA LEU A 16 -2.56 -12.45 4.12
C LEU A 16 -3.19 -11.97 2.81
N ILE A 17 -3.62 -12.90 1.95
CA ILE A 17 -4.32 -12.60 0.69
C ILE A 17 -5.65 -11.90 0.97
N GLN A 18 -6.41 -12.40 1.94
CA GLN A 18 -7.68 -11.80 2.32
C GLN A 18 -7.49 -10.37 2.84
N GLN A 19 -6.49 -10.15 3.71
CA GLN A 19 -6.16 -8.83 4.23
C GLN A 19 -5.71 -7.87 3.12
N VAL A 20 -4.95 -8.34 2.12
CA VAL A 20 -4.61 -7.52 0.93
C VAL A 20 -5.88 -7.07 0.22
N ARG A 21 -6.84 -7.99 -0.03
CA ARG A 21 -8.10 -7.66 -0.72
C ARG A 21 -8.96 -6.69 0.08
N ASP A 22 -9.18 -6.96 1.36
CA ASP A 22 -10.04 -6.15 2.21
C ASP A 22 -9.50 -4.72 2.38
N VAL A 23 -8.19 -4.59 2.59
CA VAL A 23 -7.56 -3.28 2.70
C VAL A 23 -7.66 -2.50 1.39
N HIS A 24 -7.41 -3.14 0.24
CA HIS A 24 -7.49 -2.44 -1.04
C HIS A 24 -8.92 -2.08 -1.43
N ASN A 25 -9.90 -2.91 -1.09
CA ASN A 25 -11.32 -2.58 -1.22
C ASN A 25 -11.66 -1.34 -0.37
N ALA A 26 -11.25 -1.31 0.90
CA ALA A 26 -11.47 -0.15 1.76
C ALA A 26 -10.76 1.11 1.25
N ILE A 27 -9.56 0.98 0.67
CA ILE A 27 -8.83 2.09 0.05
C ILE A 27 -9.60 2.66 -1.14
N VAL A 28 -10.13 1.82 -2.04
CA VAL A 28 -10.85 2.33 -3.23
C VAL A 28 -12.20 2.92 -2.87
N GLU A 29 -12.91 2.35 -1.89
CA GLU A 29 -14.15 2.94 -1.36
C GLU A 29 -13.90 4.31 -0.73
N PHE A 30 -12.81 4.47 0.02
CA PHE A 30 -12.37 5.79 0.47
C PHE A 30 -12.15 6.74 -0.71
N TYR A 31 -11.37 6.35 -1.72
CA TYR A 31 -11.08 7.24 -2.85
C TYR A 31 -12.33 7.63 -3.66
N ARG A 32 -13.28 6.71 -3.82
CA ARG A 32 -14.59 6.98 -4.44
C ARG A 32 -15.38 8.05 -3.69
N SER A 33 -15.27 8.07 -2.36
CA SER A 33 -15.93 9.07 -1.52
C SER A 33 -15.27 10.46 -1.52
N THR A 34 -14.09 10.62 -2.15
CA THR A 34 -13.38 11.91 -2.14
C THR A 34 -14.04 12.94 -3.05
N PRO A 35 -14.14 14.23 -2.67
CA PRO A 35 -14.72 15.26 -3.53
C PRO A 35 -13.90 15.53 -4.80
N ASP A 36 -14.60 15.69 -5.93
CA ASP A 36 -13.99 15.92 -7.26
C ASP A 36 -13.14 17.20 -7.33
N GLU A 37 -13.55 18.23 -6.59
CA GLU A 37 -12.88 19.55 -6.54
C GLU A 37 -11.44 19.50 -6.01
N PHE A 38 -11.04 18.40 -5.37
CA PHE A 38 -9.69 18.19 -4.83
C PHE A 38 -8.87 17.15 -5.59
N PHE A 39 -9.48 16.45 -6.56
CA PHE A 39 -8.93 15.21 -7.12
C PHE A 39 -7.54 15.39 -7.75
N THR A 40 -7.33 16.47 -8.49
CA THR A 40 -6.08 16.77 -9.22
C THR A 40 -5.25 17.88 -8.57
N THR A 41 -5.75 18.53 -7.53
CA THR A 41 -5.06 19.66 -6.91
C THR A 41 -3.96 19.16 -5.99
N ASP A 42 -2.74 19.64 -6.20
CA ASP A 42 -1.66 19.39 -5.25
C ASP A 42 -1.89 20.28 -3.99
N PRO A 43 -1.68 19.73 -2.79
CA PRO A 43 -1.93 20.45 -1.54
C PRO A 43 -0.84 21.48 -1.24
N ILE A 44 -1.21 22.52 -0.50
CA ILE A 44 -0.34 23.62 -0.06
C ILE A 44 0.10 23.33 1.40
N PRO A 45 1.37 23.51 1.79
CA PRO A 45 2.48 24.08 1.02
C PRO A 45 3.08 23.15 -0.03
N GLU A 46 3.11 21.84 0.21
CA GLU A 46 3.57 20.86 -0.78
C GLU A 46 2.95 19.48 -0.50
N GLY A 47 2.67 18.73 -1.57
CA GLY A 47 2.38 17.31 -1.46
C GLY A 47 1.84 16.72 -2.74
N TRP A 48 1.18 15.57 -2.61
CA TRP A 48 0.58 14.87 -3.73
C TRP A 48 -0.93 15.08 -3.73
N SER A 49 -1.48 15.43 -4.89
CA SER A 49 -2.90 15.29 -5.21
C SER A 49 -3.45 13.90 -4.90
N ILE A 50 -4.77 13.80 -4.78
CA ILE A 50 -5.47 12.53 -4.61
C ILE A 50 -5.08 11.57 -5.76
N LYS A 51 -5.12 12.08 -7.00
CA LYS A 51 -4.68 11.36 -8.20
C LYS A 51 -3.27 10.80 -8.09
N ARG A 52 -2.30 11.57 -7.59
CA ARG A 52 -0.91 11.12 -7.42
C ARG A 52 -0.78 10.04 -6.33
N ASN A 53 -1.50 10.15 -5.22
CA ASN A 53 -1.53 9.11 -4.19
C ASN A 53 -2.14 7.80 -4.72
N MET A 54 -3.25 7.87 -5.45
CA MET A 54 -3.87 6.69 -6.08
C MET A 54 -2.91 6.00 -7.06
N LYS A 55 -2.23 6.78 -7.92
CA LYS A 55 -1.20 6.25 -8.83
C LYS A 55 -0.08 5.54 -8.06
N HIS A 56 0.37 6.14 -6.96
CA HIS A 56 1.44 5.59 -6.13
C HIS A 56 1.05 4.28 -5.44
N VAL A 57 -0.19 4.17 -4.94
CA VAL A 57 -0.74 2.90 -4.42
C VAL A 57 -0.69 1.81 -5.50
N ALA A 58 -1.22 2.12 -6.70
CA ALA A 58 -1.23 1.16 -7.81
C ALA A 58 0.19 0.76 -8.27
N SER A 59 1.13 1.71 -8.36
CA SER A 59 2.51 1.41 -8.74
C SER A 59 3.27 0.64 -7.66
N SER A 60 3.05 0.94 -6.38
CA SER A 60 3.65 0.22 -5.26
C SER A 60 3.24 -1.25 -5.30
N ASN A 61 1.96 -1.55 -5.49
CA ASN A 61 1.47 -2.92 -5.67
C ASN A 61 2.16 -3.64 -6.84
N LYS A 62 2.27 -2.99 -8.00
CA LYS A 62 2.96 -3.57 -9.16
C LYS A 62 4.41 -3.90 -8.85
N ILE A 63 5.16 -2.96 -8.26
CA ILE A 63 6.58 -3.15 -7.92
C ILE A 63 6.73 -4.29 -6.90
N PHE A 64 5.93 -4.28 -5.84
CA PHE A 64 6.03 -5.30 -4.80
C PHE A 64 5.63 -6.69 -5.31
N SER A 65 4.60 -6.78 -6.16
CA SER A 65 4.20 -8.06 -6.76
C SER A 65 5.32 -8.71 -7.59
N VAL A 66 6.14 -7.91 -8.27
CA VAL A 66 7.32 -8.40 -9.01
C VAL A 66 8.33 -9.02 -8.05
N TRP A 67 8.63 -8.35 -6.95
CA TRP A 67 9.60 -8.84 -5.97
C TRP A 67 9.10 -10.07 -5.21
N ILE A 68 7.85 -10.06 -4.77
CA ILE A 68 7.22 -11.22 -4.09
C ILE A 68 7.15 -12.41 -5.07
N GLY A 69 6.85 -12.15 -6.34
CA GLY A 69 6.71 -13.15 -7.40
C GLY A 69 8.02 -13.55 -8.08
N ALA A 70 9.17 -13.01 -7.68
CA ALA A 70 10.45 -13.27 -8.34
C ALA A 70 10.86 -14.76 -8.27
N PRO A 71 11.56 -15.32 -9.27
CA PRO A 71 11.93 -16.74 -9.24
C PRO A 71 12.64 -17.18 -7.95
N ARG A 72 12.38 -18.42 -7.49
CA ARG A 72 12.90 -18.94 -6.20
C ARG A 72 14.42 -18.80 -6.07
N PHE A 73 15.16 -19.12 -7.14
CA PHE A 73 16.62 -19.02 -7.14
C PHE A 73 17.11 -17.58 -6.90
N PHE A 74 16.39 -16.58 -7.41
CA PHE A 74 16.72 -15.18 -7.24
C PHE A 74 16.48 -14.73 -5.79
N LEU A 75 15.36 -15.16 -5.19
CA LEU A 75 15.06 -14.86 -3.78
C LEU A 75 16.06 -15.49 -2.82
N LYS A 76 16.55 -16.71 -3.12
CA LYS A 76 17.59 -17.38 -2.33
C LYS A 76 18.92 -16.61 -2.29
N LEU A 77 19.26 -15.81 -3.32
CA LEU A 77 20.49 -15.00 -3.33
C LEU A 77 20.48 -13.92 -2.25
N PHE A 78 19.31 -13.46 -1.81
CA PHE A 78 19.21 -12.55 -0.68
C PHE A 78 19.42 -13.26 0.68
N GLY A 79 19.43 -14.59 0.74
CA GLY A 79 19.61 -15.31 1.99
C GLY A 79 18.45 -15.11 2.98
N LYS A 80 18.75 -15.18 4.28
CA LYS A 80 17.76 -15.17 5.36
C LYS A 80 17.41 -13.76 5.84
N PRO A 81 16.17 -13.52 6.33
CA PRO A 81 15.77 -12.25 6.94
C PRO A 81 16.73 -11.81 8.04
N LYS A 82 16.98 -10.50 8.14
CA LYS A 82 17.86 -9.89 9.16
C LYS A 82 17.27 -9.93 10.56
N LYS A 83 15.94 -10.02 10.67
CA LYS A 83 15.20 -10.09 11.93
C LYS A 83 14.35 -11.34 11.93
N ASN A 84 14.61 -12.22 12.89
CA ASN A 84 13.83 -13.43 13.14
C ASN A 84 13.74 -13.65 14.66
N PRO A 85 12.55 -13.54 15.30
CA PRO A 85 11.24 -13.30 14.68
C PRO A 85 11.14 -11.91 14.03
N PRO A 86 10.22 -11.72 13.05
CA PRO A 86 9.94 -10.42 12.47
C PRO A 86 9.43 -9.43 13.53
N PRO A 87 9.58 -8.12 13.32
CA PRO A 87 8.97 -7.14 14.22
C PRO A 87 7.44 -7.29 14.23
N PRO A 88 6.77 -6.97 15.36
CA PRO A 88 5.32 -6.84 15.40
C PRO A 88 4.82 -5.90 14.29
N VAL A 89 3.67 -6.20 13.68
CA VAL A 89 3.13 -5.44 12.54
C VAL A 89 2.94 -3.98 12.88
N GLU A 90 2.58 -3.66 14.11
CA GLU A 90 2.41 -2.31 14.65
C GLU A 90 3.71 -1.51 14.52
N LYS A 91 4.86 -2.16 14.73
CA LYS A 91 6.20 -1.56 14.67
C LYS A 91 6.76 -1.46 13.24
N ILE A 92 6.07 -1.99 12.23
CA ILE A 92 6.45 -1.78 10.83
C ILE A 92 6.17 -0.32 10.46
N ILE A 93 7.24 0.42 10.17
CA ILE A 93 7.17 1.82 9.76
C ILE A 93 6.90 1.87 8.26
N PRO A 94 5.77 2.47 7.80
CA PRO A 94 5.38 2.46 6.38
C PRO A 94 6.05 3.54 5.52
N THR A 95 6.88 4.42 6.10
CA THR A 95 7.48 5.56 5.39
C THR A 95 8.82 5.95 6.00
N ASN A 96 9.74 6.44 5.16
CA ASN A 96 11.02 6.99 5.63
C ASN A 96 10.89 8.45 6.11
N ARG A 97 9.73 9.09 5.91
CA ARG A 97 9.44 10.45 6.37
C ARG A 97 8.78 10.44 7.74
N LEU A 98 9.53 9.95 8.72
CA LEU A 98 9.14 10.01 10.13
C LEU A 98 9.03 11.50 10.53
N ASN A 99 7.95 11.89 11.21
CA ASN A 99 7.73 13.24 11.79
C ASN A 99 7.02 14.29 10.91
N ILE A 100 6.38 13.93 9.79
CA ILE A 100 5.44 14.86 9.13
C ILE A 100 4.10 14.85 9.89
N THR A 101 3.83 15.96 10.59
CA THR A 101 2.58 16.18 11.35
C THR A 101 1.61 17.11 10.62
N ASP A 102 2.12 18.06 9.85
CA ASP A 102 1.34 18.90 8.96
C ASP A 102 1.46 18.38 7.52
N TYR A 103 0.35 17.85 7.00
CA TYR A 103 0.28 17.39 5.62
C TYR A 103 -0.15 18.50 4.66
N GLY A 104 -0.49 19.69 5.13
CA GLY A 104 -1.09 20.75 4.33
C GLY A 104 -2.57 20.50 4.02
N LYS A 105 -3.12 21.28 3.08
CA LYS A 105 -4.54 21.23 2.69
C LYS A 105 -4.72 21.24 1.18
N TYR A 106 -5.76 20.59 0.68
CA TYR A 106 -6.15 20.70 -0.72
C TYR A 106 -6.87 22.03 -0.98
N SER A 107 -6.54 22.70 -2.08
CA SER A 107 -7.29 23.85 -2.57
C SER A 107 -8.32 23.41 -3.62
N ARG A 108 -9.50 24.06 -3.62
CA ARG A 108 -10.58 23.74 -4.56
C ARG A 108 -10.22 24.18 -5.97
N LYS A 109 -10.41 23.31 -6.97
CA LYS A 109 -10.44 23.68 -8.40
C LYS A 109 -11.77 23.29 -9.03
N ARG A 110 -12.36 24.20 -9.82
CA ARG A 110 -13.71 24.08 -10.43
C ARG A 110 -13.83 23.08 -11.58
N HIS A 111 -12.73 22.55 -12.11
CA HIS A 111 -12.75 21.70 -13.30
C HIS A 111 -11.97 20.42 -13.05
N ASN A 112 -12.67 19.30 -12.91
CA ASN A 112 -12.10 17.96 -13.01
C ASN A 112 -13.08 17.04 -13.73
N THR A 113 -12.53 16.15 -14.55
CA THR A 113 -13.26 15.12 -15.27
C THR A 113 -13.29 13.82 -14.44
N PRO A 114 -14.47 13.29 -14.08
CA PRO A 114 -14.61 12.12 -13.20
C PRO A 114 -14.02 10.80 -13.74
N GLU A 115 -13.78 10.67 -15.06
CA GLU A 115 -13.42 9.37 -15.66
C GLU A 115 -12.07 8.81 -15.17
N ASP A 116 -11.14 9.69 -14.78
CA ASP A 116 -9.80 9.29 -14.32
C ASP A 116 -9.83 8.55 -12.98
N ARG A 117 -10.80 8.83 -12.10
CA ARG A 117 -10.89 8.19 -10.78
C ARG A 117 -11.21 6.72 -10.90
N GLU A 118 -12.28 6.37 -11.62
CA GLU A 118 -12.69 4.97 -11.78
C GLU A 118 -11.64 4.16 -12.55
N LYS A 119 -10.91 4.78 -13.48
CA LYS A 119 -9.74 4.13 -14.08
C LYS A 119 -8.68 3.78 -13.03
N LEU A 120 -8.33 4.72 -12.15
CA LEU A 120 -7.34 4.48 -11.09
C LEU A 120 -7.83 3.49 -10.03
N VAL A 121 -9.14 3.47 -9.71
CA VAL A 121 -9.73 2.44 -8.85
C VAL A 121 -9.52 1.05 -9.45
N ARG A 122 -9.84 0.87 -10.74
CA ARG A 122 -9.58 -0.40 -11.44
C ARG A 122 -8.10 -0.76 -11.44
N GLU A 123 -7.21 0.21 -11.63
CA GLU A 123 -5.76 -0.03 -11.57
C GLU A 123 -5.28 -0.46 -10.17
N ILE A 124 -5.82 0.14 -9.09
CA ILE A 124 -5.51 -0.25 -7.70
C ILE A 124 -5.96 -1.70 -7.45
N LEU A 125 -7.20 -2.05 -7.78
CA LEU A 125 -7.72 -3.40 -7.58
C LEU A 125 -6.95 -4.43 -8.42
N ALA A 126 -6.71 -4.15 -9.70
CA ALA A 126 -5.97 -5.05 -10.58
C ALA A 126 -4.51 -5.24 -10.12
N SER A 127 -3.88 -4.18 -9.58
CA SER A 127 -2.53 -4.29 -9.03
C SER A 127 -2.48 -5.01 -7.69
N ALA A 128 -3.50 -4.86 -6.84
CA ALA A 128 -3.64 -5.62 -5.60
C ALA A 128 -3.80 -7.13 -5.90
N GLU A 129 -4.57 -7.49 -6.92
CA GLU A 129 -4.71 -8.90 -7.30
C GLU A 129 -3.39 -9.50 -7.82
N LYS A 130 -2.52 -8.70 -8.46
CA LYS A 130 -1.15 -9.16 -8.79
C LYS A 130 -0.33 -9.48 -7.55
N VAL A 131 -0.53 -8.74 -6.46
CA VAL A 131 0.10 -9.05 -5.16
C VAL A 131 -0.45 -10.38 -4.63
N CYS A 132 -1.77 -10.57 -4.64
CA CYS A 132 -2.39 -11.84 -4.24
C CYS A 132 -1.84 -13.02 -5.05
N GLN A 133 -1.78 -12.90 -6.37
CA GLN A 133 -1.20 -13.92 -7.25
C GLN A 133 0.29 -14.18 -6.99
N ALA A 134 1.05 -13.15 -6.60
CA ALA A 134 2.46 -13.30 -6.26
C ALA A 134 2.64 -14.03 -4.92
N ILE A 135 1.79 -13.73 -3.94
CA ILE A 135 1.74 -14.42 -2.64
C ILE A 135 1.33 -15.89 -2.87
N GLU A 136 0.32 -16.16 -3.69
CA GLU A 136 -0.22 -17.51 -3.95
C GLU A 136 0.85 -18.49 -4.45
N LYS A 137 1.80 -17.99 -5.26
CA LYS A 137 2.93 -18.77 -5.80
C LYS A 137 3.97 -19.18 -4.75
N ARG A 138 3.81 -18.79 -3.50
CA ARG A 138 4.70 -19.11 -2.38
C ARG A 138 4.09 -20.14 -1.46
N THR A 139 4.98 -20.95 -0.90
CA THR A 139 4.66 -21.73 0.30
C THR A 139 4.77 -20.85 1.54
N GLU A 140 4.16 -21.28 2.66
CA GLU A 140 4.31 -20.59 3.96
C GLU A 140 5.78 -20.43 4.36
N GLU A 141 6.56 -21.51 4.22
CA GLU A 141 7.99 -21.49 4.52
C GLU A 141 8.73 -20.44 3.69
N GLU A 142 8.40 -20.28 2.41
CA GLU A 142 9.04 -19.27 1.57
C GLU A 142 8.66 -17.84 1.96
N LEU A 143 7.41 -17.62 2.37
CA LEU A 143 6.96 -16.31 2.85
C LEU A 143 7.74 -15.87 4.08
N ASP A 144 8.15 -16.82 4.92
CA ASP A 144 8.84 -16.54 6.19
C ASP A 144 10.37 -16.64 6.10
N SER A 145 10.91 -17.48 5.21
CA SER A 145 12.35 -17.74 5.11
C SER A 145 13.09 -16.93 4.06
N PHE A 146 12.41 -16.42 3.04
CA PHE A 146 13.06 -15.61 2.00
C PHE A 146 13.14 -14.14 2.42
N ARG A 147 14.34 -13.57 2.27
CA ARG A 147 14.56 -12.15 2.52
C ARG A 147 14.02 -11.29 1.37
N SER A 148 13.29 -10.25 1.71
CA SER A 148 12.87 -9.20 0.77
C SER A 148 14.08 -8.41 0.24
N PRO A 149 14.02 -7.90 -1.01
CA PRO A 149 15.13 -7.14 -1.61
C PRO A 149 15.43 -5.83 -0.86
N PHE A 150 14.44 -5.26 -0.17
CA PHE A 150 14.58 -4.03 0.61
C PHE A 150 14.11 -4.23 2.05
N GLY A 151 14.71 -3.51 3.00
CA GLY A 151 14.36 -3.58 4.43
C GLY A 151 14.89 -4.81 5.18
N GLY A 152 15.21 -5.89 4.46
CA GLY A 152 15.80 -7.10 5.02
C GLY A 152 14.85 -7.96 5.86
N PHE A 153 13.55 -7.85 5.62
CA PHE A 153 12.51 -8.63 6.30
C PHE A 153 12.18 -9.92 5.55
N SER A 154 11.31 -10.76 6.11
CA SER A 154 10.68 -11.86 5.36
C SER A 154 9.73 -11.32 4.29
N LEU A 155 9.38 -12.13 3.29
CA LEU A 155 8.38 -11.75 2.28
C LEU A 155 7.01 -11.47 2.90
N ARG A 156 6.59 -12.22 3.93
CA ARG A 156 5.35 -11.95 4.69
C ARG A 156 5.36 -10.55 5.28
N THR A 157 6.44 -10.21 6.00
CA THR A 157 6.62 -8.88 6.60
C THR A 157 6.67 -7.79 5.53
N PHE A 158 7.27 -8.08 4.38
CA PHE A 158 7.30 -7.17 3.23
C PHE A 158 5.91 -6.91 2.65
N CYS A 159 5.01 -7.90 2.65
CA CYS A 159 3.61 -7.72 2.30
C CYS A 159 2.88 -6.84 3.34
N HIS A 160 3.07 -7.09 4.64
CA HIS A 160 2.51 -6.22 5.68
C HIS A 160 3.00 -4.76 5.56
N PHE A 161 4.28 -4.57 5.22
CA PHE A 161 4.82 -3.24 4.90
C PHE A 161 4.08 -2.59 3.73
N LEU A 162 3.85 -3.30 2.63
CA LEU A 162 3.11 -2.79 1.47
C LEU A 162 1.70 -2.31 1.86
N ILE A 163 0.96 -3.14 2.59
CA ILE A 163 -0.41 -2.82 3.04
C ILE A 163 -0.38 -1.54 3.89
N LYS A 164 0.52 -1.46 4.88
CA LYS A 164 0.69 -0.25 5.71
C LYS A 164 1.15 0.96 4.91
N HIS A 165 1.99 0.76 3.90
CA HIS A 165 2.47 1.82 3.03
C HIS A 165 1.33 2.44 2.20
N ASN A 166 0.49 1.61 1.60
CA ASN A 166 -0.67 2.07 0.84
C ASN A 166 -1.71 2.76 1.73
N LEU A 167 -1.93 2.23 2.94
CA LEU A 167 -2.77 2.88 3.96
C LEU A 167 -2.19 4.21 4.43
N HIS A 168 -0.87 4.34 4.56
CA HIS A 168 -0.24 5.61 4.90
C HIS A 168 -0.55 6.67 3.84
N HIS A 169 -0.32 6.38 2.56
CA HIS A 169 -0.63 7.32 1.48
C HIS A 169 -2.12 7.70 1.40
N THR A 170 -2.99 6.73 1.64
CA THR A 170 -4.44 6.97 1.72
C THR A 170 -4.80 7.81 2.95
N GLY A 171 -4.15 7.56 4.08
CA GLY A 171 -4.29 8.33 5.32
C GLY A 171 -3.85 9.78 5.17
N VAL A 172 -2.77 10.05 4.41
CA VAL A 172 -2.34 11.41 4.07
C VAL A 172 -3.46 12.18 3.37
N VAL A 173 -4.11 11.56 2.37
CA VAL A 173 -5.24 12.18 1.66
C VAL A 173 -6.39 12.45 2.62
N ARG A 174 -6.75 11.48 3.47
CA ARG A 174 -7.81 11.62 4.47
C ARG A 174 -7.54 12.80 5.40
N THR A 175 -6.34 12.88 5.97
CA THR A 175 -5.95 13.98 6.87
C THR A 175 -6.10 15.35 6.17
N ARG A 176 -5.58 15.48 4.95
CA ARG A 176 -5.66 16.73 4.17
C ARG A 176 -7.09 17.19 3.84
N LEU A 177 -8.03 16.25 3.72
CA LEU A 177 -9.44 16.55 3.47
C LEU A 177 -10.19 16.98 4.74
N THR A 178 -9.66 16.64 5.92
CA THR A 178 -10.29 16.94 7.21
C THR A 178 -9.65 18.11 7.95
N SER A 179 -8.44 18.53 7.54
CA SER A 179 -7.69 19.66 8.11
C SER A 179 -8.24 21.00 7.65
#